data_AF-A0A931EKL6-F1
#
_entry.id   AF-A0A931EKL6-F1
#
_cell.length_a   1.000
_cell.length_b   1.000
_cell.length_c   1.000
_cell.angle_alpha   90.00
_cell.angle_beta   90.00
_cell.angle_gamma   90.00
#
_symmetry.space_group_name_H-M   'P 1'
#
loop_
_entity.id
_entity.type
_entity.pdbx_description
1 polymer ?
#
loop_
_entity_poly.entity_id
_entity_poly.type
_entity_poly.pdbx_seq_one_letter_code
_entity_poly.pdbx_strand_id
1 'polypeptide(L)'
;MKIQSPRPQYLSVALLLLFLVLAGCTPNDTNPSVPTAPDNLQASTQSSSTIALSWTAATTPANGGSVSGYSLERKTGSGTYAAVRALRFDATTFTDIGLTASTTYTYRLRAQNAFGFGPYSGEVSATTAAAAKASLPTR
;
A
#
# COMPACT_ATOMS: atom_id res chain seq x y z
N MET A 1 -13.69 -42.97 -75.62
CA MET A 1 -12.64 -41.94 -75.44
C MET A 1 -13.23 -40.73 -74.74
N LYS A 2 -12.99 -40.59 -73.44
CA LYS A 2 -13.16 -39.33 -72.70
C LYS A 2 -11.85 -39.12 -71.94
N ILE A 3 -11.16 -38.05 -72.30
CA ILE A 3 -9.81 -37.73 -71.85
C ILE A 3 -9.94 -37.09 -70.46
N GLN A 4 -9.31 -37.72 -69.48
CA GLN A 4 -9.22 -37.27 -68.10
C GLN A 4 -7.98 -36.37 -67.97
N SER A 5 -8.21 -35.08 -67.74
CA SER A 5 -7.16 -34.07 -67.55
C SER A 5 -6.58 -34.09 -66.12
N PRO A 6 -5.34 -33.58 -65.92
CA PRO A 6 -4.34 -34.19 -65.03
C PRO A 6 -4.33 -33.66 -63.58
N ARG A 7 -3.78 -34.48 -62.67
CA ARG A 7 -3.51 -34.13 -61.25
C ARG A 7 -2.28 -33.22 -61.12
N PRO A 8 -2.24 -32.31 -60.13
CA PRO A 8 -1.13 -32.38 -59.19
C PRO A 8 -1.49 -32.06 -57.72
N GLN A 9 -1.10 -33.00 -56.85
CA GLN A 9 -0.42 -32.84 -55.55
C GLN A 9 -0.47 -31.43 -54.89
N TYR A 10 -1.29 -31.25 -53.85
CA TYR A 10 -1.17 -30.10 -52.95
C TYR A 10 -0.19 -30.41 -51.82
N LEU A 11 1.05 -29.97 -51.97
CA LEU A 11 2.03 -29.81 -50.89
C LEU A 11 1.99 -28.34 -50.41
N SER A 12 1.89 -28.16 -49.09
CA SER A 12 1.92 -26.94 -48.28
C SER A 12 2.40 -25.62 -48.91
N VAL A 13 1.59 -24.56 -48.80
CA VAL A 13 2.09 -23.18 -48.56
C VAL A 13 1.08 -22.43 -47.67
N ALA A 14 1.57 -21.92 -46.55
CA ALA A 14 0.86 -21.06 -45.60
C ALA A 14 0.77 -19.60 -46.09
N LEU A 15 -0.04 -18.81 -45.38
CA LEU A 15 0.01 -17.34 -45.21
C LEU A 15 -0.94 -16.51 -46.10
N LEU A 16 -2.05 -16.05 -45.51
CA LEU A 16 -2.22 -14.67 -45.00
C LEU A 16 -3.70 -14.44 -44.61
N LEU A 17 -4.08 -14.75 -43.35
CA LEU A 17 -5.35 -14.27 -42.81
C LEU A 17 -5.08 -12.94 -42.10
N LEU A 18 -5.57 -11.87 -42.72
CA LEU A 18 -5.66 -10.53 -42.16
C LEU A 18 -6.55 -10.59 -40.90
N PHE A 19 -5.96 -10.74 -39.72
CA PHE A 19 -6.68 -10.57 -38.46
C PHE A 19 -6.80 -9.08 -38.16
N LEU A 20 -7.99 -8.53 -38.39
CA LEU A 20 -8.41 -7.24 -37.86
C LEU A 20 -8.34 -7.33 -36.33
N VAL A 21 -7.39 -6.65 -35.69
CA VAL A 21 -7.37 -6.53 -34.23
C VAL A 21 -8.55 -5.64 -33.83
N LEU A 22 -9.67 -6.25 -33.46
CA LEU A 22 -10.75 -5.59 -32.76
C LEU A 22 -10.23 -5.13 -31.39
N ALA A 23 -9.93 -3.84 -31.27
CA ALA A 23 -9.87 -3.18 -29.97
C ALA A 23 -11.31 -3.06 -29.43
N GLY A 24 -11.55 -3.58 -28.24
CA GLY A 24 -12.80 -3.29 -27.52
C GLY A 24 -13.11 -4.27 -26.41
N CYS A 25 -12.98 -3.79 -25.17
CA CYS A 25 -13.51 -4.39 -23.94
C CYS A 25 -12.82 -5.68 -23.49
N THR A 26 -11.68 -5.56 -22.81
CA THR A 26 -11.43 -6.48 -21.69
C THR A 26 -12.54 -6.24 -20.66
N PRO A 27 -13.17 -7.28 -20.09
CA PRO A 27 -14.19 -7.09 -19.08
C PRO A 27 -13.60 -6.19 -18.00
N ASN A 28 -14.26 -5.05 -17.80
CA ASN A 28 -13.97 -4.17 -16.69
C ASN A 28 -14.07 -5.06 -15.45
N ASP A 29 -12.95 -5.34 -14.76
CA ASP A 29 -12.99 -6.09 -13.51
C ASP A 29 -13.81 -5.23 -12.54
N THR A 30 -15.11 -5.53 -12.46
CA THR A 30 -16.08 -4.87 -11.58
C THR A 30 -15.93 -5.35 -10.14
N ASN A 31 -14.77 -5.91 -9.78
CA ASN A 31 -14.54 -6.37 -8.43
C ASN A 31 -14.34 -5.13 -7.53
N PRO A 32 -15.21 -4.91 -6.52
CA PRO A 32 -14.99 -3.85 -5.56
C PRO A 32 -13.60 -3.99 -4.95
N SER A 33 -12.80 -2.92 -5.06
CA SER A 33 -11.42 -2.92 -4.61
C SER A 33 -11.23 -2.07 -3.36
N VAL A 34 -10.48 -2.61 -2.41
CA VAL A 34 -9.97 -1.87 -1.25
C VAL A 34 -8.85 -0.92 -1.69
N PRO A 35 -8.48 0.08 -0.88
CA PRO A 35 -7.39 1.00 -1.21
C PRO A 35 -6.03 0.29 -1.33
N THR A 36 -5.08 0.93 -2.02
CA THR A 36 -3.68 0.53 -1.99
C THR A 36 -3.08 0.69 -0.58
N ALA A 37 -1.92 0.09 -0.35
CA ALA A 37 -1.13 0.46 0.82
C ALA A 37 -0.74 1.95 0.73
N PRO A 38 -0.67 2.67 1.86
CA PRO A 38 0.04 3.94 1.94
C PRO A 38 1.54 3.70 1.68
N ASP A 39 2.17 4.59 0.92
CA ASP A 39 3.58 4.50 0.56
C ASP A 39 4.43 5.49 1.37
N ASN A 40 5.76 5.33 1.31
CA ASN A 40 6.74 6.23 1.92
C ASN A 40 6.45 6.54 3.40
N LEU A 41 6.01 5.55 4.19
CA LEU A 41 5.86 5.73 5.64
C LEU A 41 7.23 5.98 6.27
N GLN A 42 7.38 7.13 6.91
CA GLN A 42 8.59 7.57 7.59
C GLN A 42 8.29 7.84 9.07
N ALA A 43 9.27 7.59 9.93
CA ALA A 43 9.23 7.91 11.36
C ALA A 43 10.46 8.73 11.76
N SER A 44 10.25 9.80 12.50
CA SER A 44 11.31 10.70 12.98
C SER A 44 11.14 10.98 14.47
N THR A 45 12.19 10.71 15.25
CA THR A 45 12.21 11.01 16.68
C THR A 45 12.23 12.51 16.92
N GLN A 46 11.28 13.01 17.72
CA GLN A 46 11.22 14.43 18.08
C GLN A 46 11.67 14.68 19.52
N SER A 47 11.41 13.75 20.44
CA SER A 47 11.82 13.89 21.84
C SER A 47 11.99 12.52 22.52
N SER A 48 12.15 12.53 23.84
CA SER A 48 12.14 11.32 24.66
C SER A 48 10.75 10.69 24.80
N SER A 49 9.69 11.34 24.33
CA SER A 49 8.32 10.83 24.42
C SER A 49 7.47 11.06 23.16
N THR A 50 8.08 11.50 22.06
CA THR A 50 7.36 11.81 20.82
C THR A 50 8.09 11.35 19.55
N ILE A 51 7.32 10.81 18.60
CA ILE A 51 7.77 10.42 17.25
C ILE A 51 6.79 11.01 16.23
N ALA A 52 7.30 11.70 15.22
CA ALA A 52 6.52 12.18 14.08
C ALA A 52 6.52 11.15 12.95
N LEU A 53 5.35 10.96 12.34
CA LEU A 53 5.12 10.07 11.20
C LEU A 53 4.62 10.88 10.00
N SER A 54 5.06 10.48 8.81
CA SER A 54 4.58 11.02 7.54
C SER A 54 4.49 9.91 6.48
N TRP A 55 3.56 10.04 5.54
CA TRP A 55 3.37 9.06 4.45
C TRP A 55 2.77 9.70 3.19
N THR A 56 2.86 8.99 2.07
CA THR A 56 2.11 9.27 0.85
C THR A 56 0.72 8.63 0.94
N ALA A 57 -0.31 9.38 0.58
CA ALA A 57 -1.69 8.92 0.61
C ALA A 57 -1.90 7.69 -0.29
N ALA A 58 -2.64 6.70 0.22
CA ALA A 58 -3.13 5.58 -0.57
C ALA A 58 -4.09 6.04 -1.69
N THR A 59 -4.16 5.26 -2.76
CA THR A 59 -5.08 5.47 -3.87
C THR A 59 -6.08 4.33 -3.97
N THR A 60 -7.13 4.50 -4.76
CA THR A 60 -8.14 3.46 -5.04
C THR A 60 -8.19 3.24 -6.55
N PRO A 61 -8.28 1.98 -7.03
CA PRO A 61 -8.50 1.71 -8.45
C PRO A 61 -9.78 2.39 -8.98
N ALA A 62 -9.91 2.50 -10.31
CA ALA A 62 -10.98 3.26 -10.95
C ALA A 62 -12.42 2.85 -10.54
N ASN A 63 -12.62 1.59 -10.14
CA ASN A 63 -13.90 1.06 -9.68
C ASN A 63 -13.97 0.88 -8.14
N GLY A 64 -13.00 1.44 -7.40
CA GLY A 64 -12.91 1.38 -5.94
C GLY A 64 -13.61 2.56 -5.26
N GLY A 65 -14.06 2.36 -4.02
CA GLY A 65 -14.65 3.42 -3.20
C GLY A 65 -13.56 4.34 -2.66
N SER A 66 -13.84 5.63 -2.47
CA SER A 66 -12.88 6.60 -1.94
C SER A 66 -12.30 6.18 -0.59
N VAL A 67 -11.03 6.50 -0.35
CA VAL A 67 -10.41 6.35 0.96
C VAL A 67 -11.24 7.12 1.99
N SER A 68 -11.59 6.44 3.08
CA SER A 68 -12.40 6.96 4.18
C SER A 68 -11.59 7.19 5.46
N GLY A 69 -10.37 6.65 5.53
CA GLY A 69 -9.47 6.83 6.66
C GLY A 69 -8.26 5.91 6.61
N TYR A 70 -7.44 6.01 7.66
CA TYR A 70 -6.29 5.13 7.88
C TYR A 70 -6.31 4.52 9.28
N SER A 71 -5.74 3.32 9.42
CA SER A 71 -5.48 2.66 10.70
C SER A 71 -3.99 2.59 10.92
N LEU A 72 -3.49 3.34 11.90
CA LEU A 72 -2.09 3.32 12.33
C LEU A 72 -1.92 2.31 13.46
N GLU A 73 -0.97 1.40 13.30
CA GLU A 73 -0.60 0.41 14.31
C GLU A 73 0.87 0.55 14.71
N ARG A 74 1.16 0.20 15.95
CA ARG A 74 2.50 0.26 16.54
C ARG A 74 2.77 -0.99 17.38
N LYS A 75 4.00 -1.49 17.32
CA LYS A 75 4.55 -2.45 18.28
C LYS A 75 5.78 -1.85 18.96
N THR A 76 6.12 -2.37 20.13
CA THR A 76 7.34 -2.03 20.87
C THR A 76 8.28 -3.22 20.88
N GLY A 77 9.53 -3.03 20.46
CA GLY A 77 10.50 -4.12 20.31
C GLY A 77 9.94 -5.27 19.45
N SER A 78 10.03 -6.51 19.94
CA SER A 78 9.48 -7.72 19.31
C SER A 78 8.03 -8.04 19.67
N GLY A 79 7.32 -7.09 20.30
CA GLY A 79 5.93 -7.27 20.71
C GLY A 79 4.93 -7.34 19.55
N THR A 80 3.65 -7.40 19.90
CA THR A 80 2.55 -7.41 18.93
C THR A 80 2.14 -6.00 18.53
N TYR A 81 1.55 -5.87 17.33
CA TYR A 81 0.94 -4.63 16.88
C TYR A 81 -0.35 -4.35 17.63
N ALA A 82 -0.52 -3.09 18.03
CA ALA A 82 -1.76 -2.55 18.56
C ALA A 82 -2.15 -1.28 17.81
N ALA A 83 -3.45 -1.02 17.68
CA ALA A 83 -3.96 0.21 17.08
C ALA A 83 -3.56 1.42 17.94
N VAL A 84 -2.96 2.42 17.29
CA VAL A 84 -2.64 3.73 17.91
C VAL A 84 -3.77 4.70 17.64
N ARG A 85 -4.20 4.80 16.38
CA ARG A 85 -5.17 5.81 15.95
C ARG A 85 -5.88 5.38 14.67
N ALA A 86 -7.18 5.68 14.61
CA ALA A 86 -7.90 5.83 13.35
C ALA A 86 -7.81 7.29 12.89
N LEU A 87 -7.34 7.50 11.66
CA LEU A 87 -7.03 8.80 11.08
C LEU A 87 -7.99 9.13 9.94
N ARG A 88 -8.20 10.43 9.71
CA ARG A 88 -9.03 10.95 8.61
C ARG A 88 -8.43 10.61 7.23
N PHE A 89 -9.28 10.58 6.21
CA PHE A 89 -8.94 10.16 4.84
C PHE A 89 -7.86 11.00 4.15
N ASP A 90 -7.70 12.26 4.53
CA ASP A 90 -6.73 13.22 3.97
C ASP A 90 -5.48 13.36 4.85
N ALA A 91 -5.36 12.60 5.93
CA ALA A 91 -4.18 12.63 6.77
C ALA A 91 -2.97 12.05 6.03
N THR A 92 -1.86 12.78 6.05
CA THR A 92 -0.55 12.35 5.57
C THR A 92 0.54 12.47 6.64
N THR A 93 0.16 12.90 7.85
CA THR A 93 1.05 13.04 9.01
C THR A 93 0.34 12.69 10.32
N PHE A 94 1.12 12.26 11.31
CA PHE A 94 0.64 12.04 12.68
C PHE A 94 1.81 12.17 13.67
N THR A 95 1.58 12.75 14.84
CA THR A 95 2.56 12.77 15.94
C THR A 95 2.09 11.83 17.04
N ASP A 96 2.88 10.79 17.28
CA ASP A 96 2.67 9.87 18.39
C ASP A 96 3.32 10.43 19.65
N ILE A 97 2.58 10.47 20.75
CA ILE A 97 2.95 11.15 22.00
C ILE A 97 2.78 10.20 23.20
N GLY A 98 3.42 10.54 24.32
CA GLY A 98 3.34 9.73 25.54
C GLY A 98 4.14 8.43 25.44
N LEU A 99 5.20 8.44 24.62
CA LEU A 99 6.12 7.32 24.46
C LEU A 99 7.13 7.24 25.61
N THR A 100 7.66 6.05 25.84
CA THR A 100 8.72 5.80 26.82
C THR A 100 10.07 6.16 26.22
N ALA A 101 10.93 6.84 26.99
CA ALA A 101 12.28 7.20 26.57
C ALA A 101 13.13 5.97 26.20
N SER A 102 14.12 6.18 25.33
CA SER A 102 15.04 5.13 24.85
C SER A 102 14.35 3.85 24.35
N THR A 103 13.13 3.94 23.83
CA THR A 103 12.33 2.80 23.39
C THR A 103 12.16 2.83 21.88
N THR A 104 12.38 1.67 21.23
CA THR A 104 12.15 1.50 19.79
C THR A 104 10.71 1.10 19.53
N TYR A 105 10.05 1.88 18.68
CA TYR A 105 8.70 1.65 18.20
C TYR A 105 8.73 1.37 16.71
N THR A 106 7.98 0.36 16.28
CA THR A 106 7.80 0.02 14.87
C THR A 106 6.35 0.27 14.47
N TYR A 107 6.15 0.94 13.34
CA TYR A 107 4.87 1.40 12.84
C TYR A 107 4.53 0.75 11.51
N ARG A 108 3.23 0.54 11.29
CA ARG A 108 2.64 0.22 9.99
C ARG A 108 1.30 0.92 9.84
N LEU A 109 0.92 1.23 8.61
CA LEU A 109 -0.29 1.98 8.29
C LEU A 109 -1.07 1.27 7.18
N ARG A 110 -2.40 1.28 7.24
CA ARG A 110 -3.25 0.84 6.12
C ARG A 110 -4.41 1.79 5.91
N ALA A 111 -4.87 1.91 4.67
CA ALA A 111 -6.04 2.69 4.31
C ALA A 111 -7.32 1.84 4.33
N GLN A 112 -8.47 2.49 4.46
CA GLN A 112 -9.79 1.85 4.39
C GLN A 112 -10.76 2.60 3.49
N ASN A 113 -11.67 1.89 2.85
CA ASN A 113 -12.85 2.44 2.20
C ASN A 113 -14.10 1.62 2.59
N ALA A 114 -15.23 1.88 1.92
CA ALA A 114 -16.48 1.15 2.15
C ALA A 114 -16.39 -0.37 1.91
N PHE A 115 -15.38 -0.84 1.16
CA PHE A 115 -15.13 -2.25 0.88
C PHE A 115 -14.17 -2.91 1.88
N GLY A 116 -13.59 -2.13 2.79
CA GLY A 116 -12.74 -2.61 3.88
C GLY A 116 -11.32 -2.06 3.85
N PHE A 117 -10.42 -2.79 4.51
CA PHE A 117 -9.03 -2.41 4.66
C PHE A 117 -8.17 -2.89 3.50
N GLY A 118 -7.33 -1.99 2.99
CA GLY A 118 -6.23 -2.32 2.10
C GLY A 118 -5.07 -3.03 2.81
N PRO A 119 -4.02 -3.40 2.06
CA PRO A 119 -2.79 -3.91 2.64
C PRO A 119 -2.09 -2.87 3.53
N TYR A 120 -1.23 -3.36 4.41
CA TYR A 120 -0.34 -2.49 5.19
C TYR A 120 0.79 -1.93 4.32
N SER A 121 1.26 -0.75 4.69
CA SER A 121 2.53 -0.17 4.27
C SER A 121 3.70 -1.07 4.66
N GLY A 122 4.90 -0.73 4.17
CA GLY A 122 6.14 -1.17 4.80
C GLY A 122 6.20 -0.77 6.28
N GLU A 123 6.99 -1.52 7.06
CA GLU A 123 7.27 -1.17 8.45
C GLU A 123 8.36 -0.09 8.54
N VAL A 124 8.20 0.87 9.45
CA VAL A 124 9.25 1.83 9.80
C VAL A 124 9.48 1.83 11.31
N SER A 125 10.72 2.02 11.76
CA SER A 125 11.04 2.09 13.18
C SER A 125 11.75 3.39 13.54
N ALA A 126 11.49 3.88 14.75
CA ALA A 126 12.23 4.98 15.35
C ALA A 126 12.39 4.76 16.86
N THR A 127 13.50 5.26 17.41
CA THR A 127 13.82 5.16 18.85
C THR A 127 13.73 6.53 19.48
N THR A 128 12.87 6.69 20.49
CA THR A 128 12.77 7.94 21.25
C THR A 128 14.10 8.31 21.89
N ALA A 129 14.34 9.62 22.07
CA ALA A 129 15.56 10.08 22.74
C ALA A 129 15.64 9.57 24.20
N ALA A 130 16.84 9.62 24.78
CA ALA A 130 17.02 9.36 26.20
C ALA A 130 16.30 10.44 27.04
N ALA A 131 15.80 10.06 28.21
CA ALA A 131 15.26 11.02 29.15
C ALA A 131 16.37 11.99 29.59
N ALA A 132 16.03 13.28 29.71
CA ALA A 132 16.95 14.23 30.32
C ALA A 132 17.28 13.78 31.75
N LYS A 133 18.55 13.83 32.14
CA LYS A 133 18.92 13.58 33.53
C LYS A 133 18.29 14.67 34.39
N ALA A 134 17.63 14.28 35.48
CA ALA A 134 17.21 15.24 36.49
C ALA A 134 18.47 15.90 37.08
N SER A 135 18.64 17.20 36.90
CA SER A 135 19.62 17.96 37.66
C SER A 135 19.09 18.08 39.10
N LEU A 136 19.89 17.70 40.09
CA LEU A 136 19.56 17.97 41.49
C LEU A 136 19.43 19.49 41.68
N PRO A 137 18.41 19.99 42.40
CA PRO A 137 18.42 21.38 42.86
C PRO A 137 19.62 21.56 43.78
N THR A 138 20.62 22.33 43.35
CA THR A 138 21.71 22.75 44.22
C THR A 138 21.13 23.81 45.15
N ARG A 139 21.07 23.52 46.46
CA ARG A 139 20.71 24.49 47.49
C ARG A 139 21.97 24.99 48.18
#